data_AF-A0A519LL86-F1
#
_entry.id   AF-A0A519LL86-F1
#
_cell.length_a   1.000
_cell.length_b   1.000
_cell.length_c   1.000
_cell.angle_alpha   90.00
_cell.angle_beta   90.00
_cell.angle_gamma   90.00
#
_symmetry.space_group_name_H-M   'P 1'
#
loop_
_entity.id
_entity.type
_entity.pdbx_description
1 polymer ?
#
loop_
_entity_poly.entity_id
_entity_poly.type
_entity_poly.pdbx_seq_one_letter_code
_entity_poly.pdbx_strand_id
1 'polypeptide(L)'
;MTTPTPHDPLVLYGQQFASRLLLGTSRYPSPAVLEAAVQRAQPAMVTASLRRQGSNPAESGNSFWELLRKLNVPVLPNTAGCHSAQEAITTAQMAREVF
;
A
#
# COMPACT_ATOMS: atom_id res chain seq x y z
N MET A 1 7.13 11.36 34.91
CA MET A 1 6.45 10.04 34.90
C MET A 1 5.67 9.95 33.60
N THR A 2 6.13 9.16 32.63
CA THR A 2 5.39 8.85 31.40
C THR A 2 4.52 7.64 31.67
N THR A 3 3.21 7.84 31.73
CA THR A 3 2.24 6.73 31.80
C THR A 3 2.48 5.82 30.60
N PRO A 4 2.62 4.49 30.77
CA PRO A 4 2.77 3.60 29.63
C PRO A 4 1.51 3.72 28.76
N THR A 5 1.70 4.10 27.50
CA THR A 5 0.62 4.13 26.52
C THR A 5 0.02 2.72 26.45
N PRO A 6 -1.30 2.55 26.61
CA PRO A 6 -1.92 1.24 26.45
C PRO A 6 -1.53 0.65 25.10
N HIS A 7 -1.08 -0.61 25.10
CA HIS A 7 -0.77 -1.33 23.88
C HIS A 7 -2.10 -1.64 23.14
N ASP A 8 -2.48 -0.76 22.22
CA ASP A 8 -3.73 -0.80 21.46
C ASP A 8 -3.46 -1.05 19.95
N PRO A 9 -3.07 -2.28 19.58
CA PRO A 9 -2.68 -2.59 18.21
C PRO A 9 -3.89 -2.49 17.28
N LEU A 10 -3.65 -2.12 16.02
CA LEU A 10 -4.65 -2.26 14.98
C LEU A 10 -4.78 -3.74 14.61
N VAL A 11 -5.99 -4.31 14.69
CA VAL A 11 -6.23 -5.71 14.28
C VAL A 11 -7.10 -5.72 13.03
N LEU A 12 -6.57 -6.25 11.92
CA LEU A 12 -7.28 -6.44 10.65
C LEU A 12 -7.21 -7.90 10.23
N TYR A 13 -8.36 -8.54 10.01
CA TYR A 13 -8.44 -9.96 9.63
C TYR A 13 -7.63 -10.89 10.55
N GLY A 14 -7.57 -10.58 11.85
CA GLY A 14 -6.80 -11.34 12.85
C GLY A 14 -5.30 -11.02 12.89
N GLN A 15 -4.79 -10.19 11.97
CA GLN A 15 -3.40 -9.74 11.98
C GLN A 15 -3.24 -8.44 12.76
N GLN A 16 -2.22 -8.39 13.63
CA GLN A 16 -1.92 -7.23 14.46
C GLN A 16 -0.88 -6.32 13.78
N PHE A 17 -1.11 -5.02 13.85
CA PHE A 17 -0.21 -3.98 13.37
C PHE A 17 0.05 -2.98 14.51
N ALA A 18 1.33 -2.65 14.73
CA ALA A 18 1.72 -1.70 15.77
C ALA A 18 1.27 -0.27 15.46
N SER A 19 1.20 0.08 14.18
CA SER A 19 0.76 1.39 13.69
C SER A 19 -0.72 1.35 13.30
N ARG A 20 -1.40 2.49 13.44
CA ARG A 20 -2.77 2.72 12.92
C ARG A 20 -2.76 3.54 11.62
N LEU A 21 -1.57 3.90 11.13
CA LEU A 21 -1.40 4.69 9.92
C LEU A 21 -1.34 3.79 8.69
N LEU A 22 -2.14 4.11 7.68
CA LEU A 22 -2.01 3.56 6.33
C LEU A 22 -1.56 4.69 5.40
N LEU A 23 -0.63 4.41 4.50
CA LEU A 23 -0.15 5.41 3.54
C LEU A 23 -0.52 5.05 2.11
N GLY A 24 -0.90 6.04 1.31
CA GLY A 24 -0.95 5.90 -0.14
C GLY A 24 0.45 5.90 -0.76
N THR A 25 0.60 5.32 -1.95
CA THR A 25 1.88 5.33 -2.71
C THR A 25 1.91 6.36 -3.85
N SER A 26 0.80 7.06 -4.11
CA SER A 26 0.70 8.07 -5.17
C SER A 26 1.08 9.47 -4.71
N ARG A 27 1.39 10.36 -5.65
CA ARG A 27 1.61 11.82 -5.44
C ARG A 27 2.85 12.18 -4.61
N TYR A 28 3.79 11.25 -4.47
CA TYR A 28 5.13 11.58 -3.97
C TYR A 28 5.97 12.20 -5.10
N PRO A 29 6.79 13.23 -4.82
CA PRO A 29 7.66 13.85 -5.81
C PRO A 29 8.66 12.87 -6.45
N SER A 30 9.06 11.82 -5.74
CA SER A 30 9.91 10.75 -6.25
C SER A 30 9.78 9.47 -5.41
N PRO A 31 10.24 8.30 -5.91
CA PRO A 31 10.29 7.06 -5.13
C PRO A 31 11.10 7.18 -3.83
N ALA A 32 12.18 7.95 -3.84
CA ALA A 32 13.01 8.19 -2.65
C ALA A 32 12.25 8.94 -1.54
N VAL A 33 11.36 9.87 -1.91
CA VAL A 33 10.53 10.57 -0.92
C VAL A 33 9.48 9.63 -0.33
N LEU A 34 8.89 8.73 -1.13
CA LEU A 34 7.99 7.70 -0.61
C LEU A 34 8.73 6.77 0.38
N GLU A 35 9.92 6.32 0.02
CA GLU A 35 10.74 5.46 0.88
C GLU A 35 11.07 6.14 2.21
N ALA A 36 11.55 7.39 2.17
CA ALA A 36 11.84 8.16 3.38
C ALA A 36 10.59 8.38 4.25
N ALA A 37 9.44 8.63 3.63
CA ALA A 37 8.17 8.79 4.34
C ALA A 37 7.74 7.49 5.04
N VAL A 38 7.83 6.35 4.36
CA VAL A 38 7.50 5.04 4.92
C VAL A 38 8.44 4.67 6.06
N GLN A 39 9.75 4.85 5.88
CA GLN A 39 10.75 4.57 6.92
C GLN A 39 10.51 5.40 8.18
N ARG A 40 10.15 6.68 8.03
CA ARG A 40 9.90 7.58 9.16
C ARG A 40 8.55 7.32 9.83
N ALA A 41 7.52 7.03 9.05
CA ALA A 41 6.15 6.93 9.55
C ALA A 41 5.79 5.54 10.06
N GLN A 42 6.54 4.50 9.66
CA GLN A 42 6.31 3.09 10.02
C GLN A 42 4.82 2.71 9.93
N PRO A 43 4.18 2.88 8.75
CA PRO A 43 2.77 2.60 8.60
C PRO A 43 2.47 1.10 8.77
N ALA A 44 1.23 0.78 9.12
CA ALA A 44 0.73 -0.59 9.13
C ALA A 44 0.78 -1.22 7.74
N MET A 45 0.36 -0.43 6.74
CA MET A 45 0.25 -0.86 5.35
C MET A 45 0.48 0.32 4.39
N VAL A 46 0.90 0.01 3.17
CA VAL A 46 0.86 0.94 2.03
C VAL A 46 -0.22 0.53 1.05
N THR A 47 -0.92 1.49 0.45
CA THR A 47 -1.98 1.21 -0.53
C THR A 47 -1.50 1.42 -1.95
N ALA A 48 -1.90 0.53 -2.86
CA ALA A 48 -1.50 0.55 -4.27
C ALA A 48 -2.70 0.32 -5.20
N SER A 49 -2.73 1.02 -6.33
CA SER A 49 -3.72 0.82 -7.40
C SER A 49 -3.10 0.03 -8.53
N LEU A 50 -3.75 -1.06 -8.95
CA LEU A 50 -3.30 -1.88 -10.09
C LEU A 50 -3.38 -1.13 -11.42
N ARG A 51 -4.44 -0.33 -11.63
CA ARG A 51 -4.69 0.32 -12.93
C ARG A 51 -3.58 1.29 -13.32
N ARG A 52 -3.02 2.04 -12.36
CA ARG A 52 -1.92 2.99 -12.62
C ARG A 52 -0.60 2.32 -12.95
N GLN A 53 -0.42 1.04 -12.60
CA GLN A 53 0.85 0.32 -12.78
C GLN A 53 0.84 -0.60 -14.01
N GLY A 54 -0.35 -0.99 -14.49
CA GLY A 54 -0.52 -1.81 -15.69
C GLY A 54 -0.57 -1.05 -17.02
N SER A 55 -0.65 0.29 -17.02
CA SER A 55 -0.83 1.06 -18.27
C SER A 55 0.41 1.14 -19.17
N ASN A 56 1.61 0.75 -18.68
CA ASN A 56 2.81 0.68 -19.51
C ASN A 56 3.72 -0.50 -19.10
N PRO A 57 3.41 -1.74 -19.58
CA PRO A 57 4.13 -2.96 -19.21
C PRO A 57 5.62 -2.96 -19.61
N ALA A 58 5.99 -2.16 -20.62
CA ALA A 58 7.32 -2.20 -21.22
C ALA A 58 8.41 -1.48 -20.41
N GLU A 59 8.09 -0.53 -19.52
CA GLU A 59 9.11 0.27 -18.82
C GLU A 59 8.82 0.59 -17.34
N SER A 60 7.57 0.47 -16.85
CA SER A 60 7.19 1.05 -15.54
C SER A 60 6.72 0.04 -14.49
N GLY A 61 6.22 -1.13 -14.90
CA GLY A 61 5.67 -2.11 -13.96
C GLY A 61 6.74 -2.69 -13.02
N ASN A 62 7.90 -3.07 -13.55
CA ASN A 62 8.93 -3.75 -12.78
C ASN A 62 9.53 -2.87 -11.67
N SER A 63 9.77 -1.58 -11.95
CA SER A 63 10.37 -0.65 -10.99
C SER A 63 9.45 -0.33 -9.80
N PHE A 64 8.13 -0.35 -10.00
CA PHE A 64 7.17 -0.17 -8.91
C PHE A 64 7.10 -1.39 -7.98
N TRP A 65 7.15 -2.61 -8.54
CA TRP A 65 7.20 -3.83 -7.73
C TRP A 65 8.50 -3.93 -6.92
N GLU A 66 9.63 -3.59 -7.53
CA GLU A 66 10.92 -3.45 -6.83
C GLU A 66 10.81 -2.43 -5.68
N LEU A 67 10.17 -1.29 -5.92
CA LEU A 67 9.95 -0.27 -4.89
C LEU A 67 9.10 -0.82 -3.74
N LEU A 68 7.96 -1.45 -4.00
CA LEU A 68 7.11 -2.03 -2.95
C LEU A 68 7.86 -3.09 -2.14
N ARG A 69 8.64 -3.94 -2.80
CA ARG A 69 9.47 -4.94 -2.12
C ARG A 69 10.53 -4.28 -1.23
N LYS A 70 11.15 -3.20 -1.72
CA LYS A 70 12.14 -2.41 -0.96
C LYS A 70 11.52 -1.74 0.28
N LEU A 71 10.27 -1.28 0.20
CA LEU A 71 9.57 -0.68 1.34
C LEU A 71 9.38 -1.67 2.48
N ASN A 72 9.27 -2.97 2.18
CA ASN A 72 9.09 -4.05 3.16
C ASN A 72 7.92 -3.77 4.14
N VAL A 73 6.83 -3.22 3.62
CA VAL A 73 5.59 -2.94 4.35
C VAL A 73 4.44 -3.70 3.67
N PRO A 74 3.51 -4.30 4.41
CA PRO A 74 2.33 -4.97 3.84
C PRO A 74 1.58 -4.06 2.86
N VAL A 75 1.19 -4.62 1.71
CA VAL A 75 0.47 -3.87 0.68
C VAL A 75 -1.02 -4.16 0.76
N LEU A 76 -1.82 -3.10 0.76
CA LEU A 76 -3.29 -3.17 0.66
C LEU A 76 -3.71 -2.66 -0.72
N PRO A 77 -4.03 -3.55 -1.68
CA PRO A 77 -4.48 -3.13 -2.99
C PRO A 77 -5.83 -2.41 -2.91
N ASN A 78 -6.05 -1.45 -3.81
CA ASN A 78 -7.29 -0.69 -3.90
C ASN A 78 -7.86 -0.67 -5.33
N THR A 79 -9.13 -0.29 -5.44
CA THR A 79 -9.91 -0.22 -6.69
C THR A 79 -9.96 1.20 -7.28
N ALA A 80 -9.00 2.06 -6.97
CA ALA A 80 -9.00 3.44 -7.46
C ALA A 80 -9.04 3.49 -9.00
N GLY A 81 -9.89 4.36 -9.54
CA GLY A 81 -10.12 4.51 -10.98
C GLY A 81 -11.20 3.59 -11.58
N CYS A 82 -11.92 2.82 -10.76
CA CYS A 82 -13.09 2.07 -11.19
C CYS A 82 -14.34 2.97 -11.17
N HIS A 83 -15.16 2.90 -12.22
CA HIS A 83 -16.39 3.70 -12.35
C HIS A 83 -17.67 2.88 -12.22
N SER A 84 -17.55 1.56 -12.04
CA SER A 84 -18.66 0.63 -11.83
C SER A 84 -18.30 -0.42 -10.77
N ALA A 85 -19.33 -1.02 -10.17
CA ALA A 85 -19.14 -2.13 -9.23
C ALA A 85 -18.42 -3.31 -9.88
N GLN A 86 -18.76 -3.61 -11.14
CA GLN A 86 -18.12 -4.67 -11.91
C GLN A 86 -16.61 -4.42 -12.06
N GLU A 87 -16.21 -3.19 -12.40
CA GLU A 87 -14.80 -2.83 -12.49
C GLU A 87 -14.06 -2.97 -11.15
N ALA A 88 -14.70 -2.56 -10.05
CA ALA A 88 -14.12 -2.67 -8.73
C ALA A 88 -13.91 -4.14 -8.32
N ILE A 89 -14.90 -4.99 -8.55
CA ILE A 89 -14.82 -6.43 -8.25
C ILE A 89 -13.73 -7.09 -9.09
N THR A 90 -13.71 -6.85 -10.41
CA THR A 90 -12.68 -7.40 -11.30
C THR A 90 -11.28 -6.92 -10.89
N THR A 91 -11.12 -5.65 -10.51
CA THR A 91 -9.83 -5.12 -10.03
C THR A 91 -9.40 -5.76 -8.71
N ALA A 92 -10.32 -5.98 -7.77
CA ALA A 92 -10.03 -6.65 -6.51
C ALA A 92 -9.63 -8.12 -6.71
N GLN A 93 -10.30 -8.83 -7.64
CA GLN A 93 -9.95 -10.21 -8.00
C GLN A 93 -8.56 -10.28 -8.65
N MET A 94 -8.25 -9.39 -9.60
CA MET A 94 -6.91 -9.31 -10.19
C MET A 94 -5.85 -9.02 -9.13
N ALA A 95 -6.12 -8.11 -8.18
CA ALA A 95 -5.18 -7.79 -7.12
C ALA A 95 -4.83 -9.00 -6.25
N ARG A 96 -5.82 -9.86 -5.96
CA ARG A 96 -5.60 -11.09 -5.21
C ARG A 96 -4.65 -12.08 -5.91
N GLU A 97 -4.61 -12.08 -7.25
CA GLU A 97 -3.73 -13.00 -7.99
C GLU A 97 -2.32 -12.43 -8.19
N VAL A 98 -2.13 -11.13 -7.96
CA VAL A 98 -0.87 -10.41 -8.25
C VAL A 98 -0.10 -10.03 -6.97
N PHE A 99 -0.80 -9.81 -5.85
CA PHE A 99 -0.23 -9.52 -4.53
C PHE A 99 -0.33 -10.75 -3.62
#